data_AF-A0A511CDV0-F1
#
_entry.id   AF-A0A511CDV0-F1
#
_cell.length_a   1.000
_cell.length_b   1.000
_cell.length_c   1.000
_cell.angle_alpha   90.00
_cell.angle_beta   90.00
_cell.angle_gamma   90.00
#
_symmetry.space_group_name_H-M   'P 1'
#
loop_
_entity.id
_entity.type
_entity.pdbx_description
1 polymer ?
#
loop_
_entity_poly.entity_id
_entity_poly.type
_entity_poly.pdbx_seq_one_letter_code
_entity_poly.pdbx_strand_id
1 'polypeptide(L)'
;MRNRYFIGLLISAFIFLVGKQSVKLQAEIFQNTNRIVADLDSKVENQTNRNLSFYLPKSTTSQVVEHSYYTLSYNEQAEQAEWVVYELKKDYVRNSNFKRPFFIEDPKVITQSADWRNYKKSGYDKGHLCPAADMEFNLDAYNDTFFTSNISPQCMSLIRVFGVDWSKKSVFGQSNTMDCSLLQEVC
;
A
#
# COMPACT_ATOMS: atom_id res chain seq x y z
N MET A 1 45.45 -33.75 -54.10
CA MET A 1 44.72 -32.51 -53.70
C MET A 1 43.35 -32.75 -53.05
N ARG A 2 42.69 -33.91 -53.25
CA ARG A 2 41.32 -34.19 -52.75
C ARG A 2 41.17 -34.36 -51.22
N ASN A 3 42.24 -34.72 -50.50
CA ASN A 3 42.18 -35.04 -49.07
C ASN A 3 42.16 -33.81 -48.13
N ARG A 4 42.69 -32.66 -48.58
CA ARG A 4 42.77 -31.43 -47.75
C ARG A 4 41.41 -30.74 -47.57
N TYR A 5 40.54 -30.81 -48.58
CA TYR A 5 39.17 -30.29 -48.52
C TYR A 5 38.25 -31.13 -47.61
N PHE A 6 38.49 -32.45 -47.55
CA PHE A 6 37.73 -33.36 -46.71
C PHE A 6 37.98 -33.10 -45.21
N ILE A 7 39.24 -32.86 -44.83
CA ILE A 7 39.61 -32.50 -43.46
C ILE A 7 39.02 -31.13 -43.05
N GLY A 8 39.03 -30.15 -43.96
CA GLY A 8 38.41 -28.84 -43.72
C GLY A 8 36.90 -28.92 -43.47
N LEU A 9 36.19 -29.75 -44.25
CA LEU A 9 34.76 -30.00 -44.06
C LEU A 9 34.47 -30.63 -42.69
N LEU A 10 35.27 -31.62 -42.27
CA LEU A 10 35.10 -32.26 -40.95
C LEU A 10 35.33 -31.29 -39.78
N ILE A 11 36.34 -30.43 -39.86
CA ILE A 11 36.61 -29.41 -38.83
C ILE A 11 35.46 -28.39 -38.77
N SER A 12 34.97 -27.94 -39.93
CA SER A 12 33.84 -26.99 -39.97
C SER A 12 32.54 -27.57 -39.41
N ALA A 13 32.28 -28.86 -39.68
CA ALA A 13 31.12 -29.57 -39.15
C ALA A 13 31.23 -29.74 -37.63
N PHE A 14 32.44 -30.03 -37.12
CA PHE A 14 32.70 -30.15 -35.69
C PHE A 14 32.49 -28.83 -34.94
N ILE A 15 33.03 -27.71 -35.46
CA ILE A 15 32.82 -26.37 -34.89
C ILE A 15 31.33 -26.03 -34.85
N PHE A 16 30.59 -26.33 -35.92
CA PHE A 16 29.15 -26.09 -35.98
C PHE A 16 28.36 -26.95 -34.98
N LEU A 17 28.75 -28.22 -34.79
CA LEU A 17 28.15 -29.11 -33.79
C LEU A 17 28.40 -28.62 -32.35
N VAL A 18 29.63 -28.22 -32.03
CA VAL A 18 29.97 -27.66 -30.72
C VAL A 18 29.19 -26.36 -30.48
N GLY A 19 29.14 -25.47 -31.47
CA GLY A 19 28.37 -24.23 -31.37
C GLY A 19 26.87 -24.45 -31.09
N LYS A 20 26.24 -25.42 -31.77
CA LYS A 20 24.85 -25.81 -31.50
C LYS A 20 24.66 -26.37 -30.09
N GLN A 21 25.58 -27.17 -29.59
CA GLN A 21 25.51 -27.74 -28.23
C GLN A 21 25.64 -26.63 -27.17
N SER A 22 26.55 -25.67 -27.37
CA SER A 22 26.72 -24.52 -26.47
C SER A 22 25.48 -23.64 -26.40
N VAL A 23 24.83 -23.35 -27.54
CA VAL A 23 23.60 -22.55 -27.59
C VAL A 23 22.44 -23.27 -26.88
N LYS A 24 22.31 -24.60 -27.06
CA LYS A 24 21.27 -25.39 -26.40
C LYS A 24 21.44 -25.38 -24.87
N LEU A 25 22.69 -25.54 -24.40
CA LEU A 25 23.00 -25.49 -22.96
C LEU A 25 22.69 -24.11 -22.37
N GLN A 26 23.01 -23.02 -23.07
CA GLN A 26 22.68 -21.67 -22.63
C GLN A 26 21.17 -21.43 -22.55
N ALA A 27 20.40 -21.92 -23.54
CA ALA A 27 18.95 -21.80 -23.53
C ALA A 27 18.30 -22.58 -22.37
N GLU A 28 18.82 -23.77 -22.06
CA GLU A 28 18.35 -24.59 -20.93
C GLU A 28 18.65 -23.94 -19.58
N ILE A 29 19.87 -23.38 -19.42
CA ILE A 29 20.23 -22.59 -18.24
C ILE A 29 19.28 -21.41 -18.08
N PHE A 30 19.05 -20.64 -19.15
CA PHE A 30 18.16 -19.48 -19.11
C PHE A 30 16.72 -19.85 -18.72
N GLN A 31 16.18 -20.94 -19.30
CA GLN A 31 14.85 -21.44 -18.94
C GLN A 31 14.77 -21.89 -17.49
N ASN A 32 15.80 -22.57 -16.98
CA ASN A 32 15.84 -23.01 -15.60
C ASN A 32 15.94 -21.83 -14.62
N THR A 33 16.78 -20.83 -14.93
CA THR A 33 16.88 -19.61 -14.15
C THR A 33 15.55 -18.87 -14.06
N ASN A 34 14.83 -18.70 -15.17
CA ASN A 34 13.52 -18.04 -15.15
C ASN A 34 12.48 -18.80 -14.32
N ARG A 35 12.50 -20.14 -14.35
CA ARG A 35 11.64 -20.97 -13.49
C ARG A 35 11.95 -20.77 -12.01
N ILE A 36 13.24 -20.71 -11.64
CA ILE A 36 13.67 -20.47 -10.27
C ILE A 36 13.24 -19.08 -9.79
N VAL A 37 13.42 -18.05 -10.62
CA VAL A 37 13.00 -16.67 -10.30
C VAL A 37 11.48 -16.62 -10.09
N ALA A 38 10.69 -17.25 -10.96
CA ALA A 38 9.24 -17.30 -10.79
C ALA A 38 8.78 -18.04 -9.52
N ASP A 39 9.43 -19.15 -9.15
CA ASP A 39 9.13 -19.86 -7.89
C ASP A 39 9.49 -19.00 -6.67
N LEU A 40 10.62 -18.30 -6.70
CA LEU A 40 11.04 -17.39 -5.64
C LEU A 40 10.07 -16.21 -5.47
N ASP A 41 9.66 -15.57 -6.57
CA ASP A 41 8.69 -14.48 -6.53
C ASP A 41 7.35 -14.95 -5.92
N SER A 42 6.88 -16.14 -6.33
CA SER A 42 5.64 -16.71 -5.78
C SER A 42 5.73 -17.07 -4.29
N LYS A 43 6.90 -17.50 -3.80
CA LYS A 43 7.12 -17.77 -2.37
C LYS A 43 7.21 -16.49 -1.55
N VAL A 44 7.83 -15.44 -2.10
CA VAL A 44 7.90 -14.13 -1.43
C VAL A 44 6.50 -13.54 -1.29
N GLU A 45 5.67 -13.59 -2.34
CA GLU A 45 4.28 -13.11 -2.31
C GLU A 45 3.40 -13.88 -1.31
N ASN A 46 3.61 -15.19 -1.17
CA ASN A 46 2.90 -16.01 -0.18
C ASN A 46 3.37 -15.76 1.27
N GLN A 47 4.59 -15.29 1.49
CA GLN A 47 5.07 -14.91 2.83
C GLN A 47 4.64 -13.49 3.24
N THR A 48 4.40 -12.59 2.28
CA THR A 48 3.94 -11.22 2.53
C THR A 48 2.43 -11.10 2.67
N ASN A 49 1.66 -12.08 2.20
CA ASN A 49 0.23 -12.26 2.52
C ASN A 49 0.03 -12.70 3.98
N ARG A 50 0.59 -11.96 4.94
CA ARG A 50 0.10 -12.03 6.32
C ARG A 50 -1.34 -11.59 6.27
N ASN A 51 -2.24 -12.52 6.57
CA ASN A 51 -3.67 -12.27 6.66
C ASN A 51 -3.90 -11.20 7.75
N LEU A 52 -3.91 -9.92 7.34
CA LEU A 52 -4.01 -8.76 8.23
C LEU A 52 -5.31 -8.80 9.03
N SER A 53 -6.32 -9.50 8.51
CA SER A 53 -7.62 -9.75 9.14
C SER A 53 -7.49 -10.33 10.56
N PHE A 54 -6.43 -11.07 10.87
CA PHE A 54 -6.19 -11.57 12.23
C PHE A 54 -5.85 -10.45 13.24
N TYR A 55 -5.25 -9.36 12.76
CA TYR A 55 -4.85 -8.22 13.59
C TYR A 55 -5.87 -7.08 13.57
N LEU A 56 -6.93 -7.19 12.76
CA LEU A 56 -7.94 -6.14 12.69
C LEU A 56 -8.72 -6.08 14.01
N PRO A 57 -8.95 -4.87 14.56
CA PRO A 57 -9.87 -4.70 15.65
C PRO A 57 -11.27 -5.13 15.22
N LYS A 58 -12.07 -5.61 16.17
CA LYS A 58 -13.47 -5.95 15.89
C LYS A 58 -14.23 -4.66 15.59
N SER A 59 -14.88 -4.58 14.43
CA SER A 59 -15.82 -3.50 14.11
C SER A 59 -17.08 -3.64 14.97
N THR A 60 -17.56 -2.53 15.54
CA THR A 60 -18.86 -2.47 16.24
C THR A 60 -19.98 -1.90 15.37
N THR A 61 -19.63 -1.33 14.21
CA THR A 61 -20.50 -0.55 13.32
C THR A 61 -20.82 -1.27 12.00
N SER A 62 -20.35 -2.51 11.86
CA SER A 62 -20.63 -3.45 10.75
C SER A 62 -20.12 -3.05 9.37
N GLN A 63 -19.43 -1.92 9.21
CA GLN A 63 -18.80 -1.55 7.95
C GLN A 63 -17.28 -1.48 8.09
N VAL A 64 -16.58 -2.40 7.44
CA VAL A 64 -15.13 -2.36 7.22
C VAL A 64 -14.89 -1.91 5.78
N VAL A 65 -14.11 -0.84 5.62
CA VAL A 65 -13.75 -0.26 4.32
C VAL A 65 -12.28 -0.52 4.04
N GLU A 66 -12.01 -1.27 2.96
CA GLU A 66 -10.67 -1.67 2.57
C GLU A 66 -10.16 -0.81 1.40
N HIS A 67 -9.06 -0.09 1.66
CA HIS A 67 -8.25 0.58 0.65
C HIS A 67 -6.97 -0.20 0.39
N SER A 68 -6.24 0.19 -0.64
CA SER A 68 -5.04 -0.55 -1.07
C SER A 68 -3.95 -0.64 -0.01
N TYR A 69 -3.87 0.37 0.88
CA TYR A 69 -2.79 0.50 1.86
C TYR A 69 -3.26 0.78 3.30
N TYR A 70 -4.56 0.92 3.51
CA TYR A 70 -5.15 1.02 4.84
C TYR A 70 -6.57 0.44 4.86
N THR A 71 -7.03 0.09 6.05
CA THR A 71 -8.37 -0.41 6.30
C THR A 71 -8.96 0.35 7.47
N LEU A 72 -10.24 0.68 7.41
CA LEU A 72 -10.94 1.34 8.50
C LEU A 72 -12.27 0.67 8.83
N SER A 73 -12.74 0.81 10.06
CA SER A 73 -14.13 0.52 10.44
C SER A 73 -14.88 1.83 10.49
N TYR A 74 -15.90 1.98 9.65
CA TYR A 74 -16.65 3.22 9.51
C TYR A 74 -17.86 3.25 10.44
N ASN A 75 -18.03 4.33 11.20
CA ASN A 75 -19.18 4.57 12.05
C ASN A 75 -20.09 5.63 11.42
N GLU A 76 -21.18 5.18 10.79
CA GLU A 76 -22.18 6.05 10.18
C GLU A 76 -22.71 7.12 11.15
N GLN A 77 -23.05 6.74 12.38
CA GLN A 77 -23.68 7.67 13.33
C GLN A 77 -22.74 8.80 13.76
N ALA A 78 -21.42 8.56 13.69
CA ALA A 78 -20.40 9.53 14.03
C ALA A 78 -19.76 10.19 12.79
N GLU A 79 -20.14 9.73 11.59
CA GLU A 79 -19.57 10.16 10.31
C GLU A 79 -18.02 10.01 10.25
N GLN A 80 -17.45 9.06 10.99
CA GLN A 80 -16.01 8.91 11.23
C GLN A 80 -15.61 7.43 11.38
N ALA A 81 -14.33 7.13 11.18
CA ALA A 81 -13.83 5.80 11.48
C ALA A 81 -13.69 5.54 12.99
N GLU A 82 -14.16 4.38 13.44
CA GLU A 82 -13.93 3.82 14.78
C GLU A 82 -12.44 3.48 14.99
N TRP A 83 -11.81 2.97 13.94
CA TRP A 83 -10.40 2.65 13.90
C TRP A 83 -9.87 2.68 12.48
N VAL A 84 -8.57 2.93 12.34
CA VAL A 84 -7.83 2.80 11.08
C VAL A 84 -6.57 1.99 11.33
N VAL A 85 -6.30 1.05 10.42
CA VAL A 85 -5.11 0.20 10.43
C VAL A 85 -4.37 0.36 9.11
N TYR A 86 -3.06 0.59 9.18
CA TYR A 86 -2.19 0.62 8.03
C TYR A 86 -0.81 0.06 8.40
N GLU A 87 -0.08 -0.41 7.38
CA GLU A 87 1.26 -0.94 7.55
C GLU A 87 2.30 0.13 7.20
N LEU A 88 3.19 0.44 8.15
CA LEU A 88 4.34 1.30 7.91
C LEU A 88 5.59 0.46 7.66
N LYS A 89 6.10 0.50 6.42
CA LYS A 89 7.36 -0.15 6.04
C LYS A 89 8.47 0.89 5.93
N LYS A 90 9.71 0.46 6.22
CA LYS A 90 10.89 1.31 5.99
C LYS A 90 10.96 1.80 4.54
N ASP A 91 10.55 0.98 3.59
CA ASP A 91 10.59 1.32 2.16
C ASP A 91 9.53 2.35 1.73
N TYR A 92 8.52 2.58 2.58
CA TYR A 92 7.44 3.57 2.36
C TYR A 92 7.84 4.96 2.81
N VAL A 93 8.81 5.09 3.74
CA VAL A 93 9.28 6.37 4.25
C VAL A 93 10.08 7.10 3.16
N ARG A 94 9.41 7.99 2.44
CA ARG A 94 9.97 8.81 1.36
C ARG A 94 9.35 10.20 1.44
N ASN A 95 10.09 11.20 0.98
CA ASN A 95 9.56 12.55 0.82
C ASN A 95 9.25 12.78 -0.66
N SER A 96 7.97 12.79 -0.99
CA SER A 96 7.47 13.00 -2.34
C SER A 96 6.76 14.36 -2.43
N ASN A 97 7.09 15.14 -3.46
CA ASN A 97 6.47 16.44 -3.69
C ASN A 97 5.12 16.33 -4.42
N PHE A 98 4.23 15.46 -3.94
CA PHE A 98 2.89 15.33 -4.53
C PHE A 98 2.06 16.59 -4.29
N LYS A 99 1.26 16.96 -5.29
CA LYS A 99 0.31 18.06 -5.13
C LYS A 99 -0.82 17.58 -4.23
N ARG A 100 -1.03 18.27 -3.10
CA ARG A 100 -2.13 18.01 -2.17
C ARG A 100 -3.49 18.03 -2.90
N PRO A 101 -4.27 16.94 -2.87
CA PRO A 101 -5.63 16.90 -3.43
C PRO A 101 -6.63 17.58 -2.49
N PHE A 102 -7.86 17.74 -2.98
CA PHE A 102 -8.99 18.15 -2.16
C PHE A 102 -9.52 16.97 -1.35
N PHE A 103 -10.12 17.26 -0.20
CA PHE A 103 -10.89 16.27 0.53
C PHE A 103 -12.17 15.96 -0.23
N ILE A 104 -12.47 14.68 -0.38
CA ILE A 104 -13.63 14.16 -1.10
C ILE A 104 -14.27 13.03 -0.31
N GLU A 105 -15.54 12.77 -0.59
CA GLU A 105 -16.29 11.68 0.03
C GLU A 105 -15.72 10.33 -0.43
N ASP A 106 -15.76 9.34 0.46
CA ASP A 106 -15.25 8.00 0.18
C ASP A 106 -16.25 7.20 -0.65
N PRO A 107 -15.91 6.84 -1.90
CA PRO A 107 -16.81 6.06 -2.74
C PRO A 107 -17.02 4.62 -2.25
N LYS A 108 -16.24 4.13 -1.27
CA LYS A 108 -16.36 2.78 -0.71
C LYS A 108 -17.22 2.73 0.56
N VAL A 109 -17.63 3.87 1.10
CA VAL A 109 -18.63 3.93 2.17
C VAL A 109 -20.01 3.62 1.56
N ILE A 110 -20.82 2.78 2.21
CA ILE A 110 -22.04 2.20 1.59
C ILE A 110 -23.13 3.27 1.46
N THR A 111 -23.20 4.12 2.47
CA THR A 111 -24.08 5.27 2.62
C THR A 111 -23.45 6.46 1.91
N GLN A 112 -22.73 7.29 2.65
CA GLN A 112 -21.94 8.43 2.23
C GLN A 112 -21.04 8.79 3.41
N SER A 113 -19.83 9.27 3.15
CA SER A 113 -19.01 9.84 4.24
C SER A 113 -19.19 11.35 4.32
N ALA A 114 -18.92 11.93 5.49
CA ALA A 114 -18.99 13.36 5.76
C ALA A 114 -18.56 14.27 4.59
N ASP A 115 -19.36 15.29 4.29
CA ASP A 115 -18.93 16.36 3.40
C ASP A 115 -17.83 17.18 4.10
N TRP A 116 -16.73 17.46 3.41
CA TRP A 116 -15.64 18.31 3.90
C TRP A 116 -16.13 19.71 4.33
N ARG A 117 -17.27 20.16 3.81
CA ARG A 117 -17.92 21.43 4.16
C ARG A 117 -18.43 21.45 5.60
N ASN A 118 -18.73 20.30 6.21
CA ASN A 118 -19.17 20.21 7.61
C ASN A 118 -18.06 20.65 8.58
N TYR A 119 -16.80 20.54 8.17
CA TYR A 119 -15.65 21.04 8.94
C TYR A 119 -15.48 22.57 8.84
N LYS A 120 -16.18 23.23 7.90
CA LYS A 120 -16.01 24.66 7.69
C LYS A 120 -16.76 25.42 8.79
N LYS A 121 -16.04 26.26 9.54
CA LYS A 121 -16.57 27.04 10.68
C LYS A 121 -17.02 26.20 11.89
N SER A 122 -16.69 24.91 11.94
CA SER A 122 -16.96 24.08 13.13
C SER A 122 -16.03 24.38 14.30
N GLY A 123 -14.88 25.03 14.05
CA GLY A 123 -13.82 25.21 15.04
C GLY A 123 -12.82 24.05 15.10
N TYR A 124 -13.01 23.03 14.26
CA TYR A 124 -12.14 21.86 14.17
C TYR A 124 -11.43 21.76 12.82
N ASP A 125 -10.24 21.18 12.83
CA ASP A 125 -9.45 20.88 11.63
C ASP A 125 -9.78 19.49 11.07
N LYS A 126 -9.45 19.28 9.79
CA LYS A 126 -9.55 17.98 9.10
C LYS A 126 -8.31 17.13 9.40
N GLY A 127 -8.36 16.40 10.49
CA GLY A 127 -7.27 15.54 10.94
C GLY A 127 -7.27 14.19 10.24
N HIS A 128 -6.13 13.76 9.73
CA HIS A 128 -5.98 12.43 9.12
C HIS A 128 -5.83 11.37 10.21
N LEU A 129 -6.49 10.23 10.03
CA LEU A 129 -6.29 9.03 10.86
C LEU A 129 -5.14 8.16 10.31
N CYS A 130 -5.14 7.91 9.00
CA CYS A 130 -3.97 7.46 8.24
C CYS A 130 -3.25 8.69 7.65
N PRO A 131 -2.04 9.04 8.10
CA PRO A 131 -1.34 10.24 7.67
C PRO A 131 -0.92 10.18 6.20
N ALA A 132 -1.15 11.27 5.46
CA ALA A 132 -0.72 11.39 4.06
C ALA A 132 0.79 11.20 3.87
N ALA A 133 1.60 11.66 4.84
CA ALA A 133 3.07 11.55 4.81
C ALA A 133 3.55 10.10 4.78
N ASP A 134 2.83 9.18 5.43
CA ASP A 134 3.18 7.76 5.46
C ASP A 134 2.83 7.05 4.13
N MET A 135 2.02 7.70 3.29
CA MET A 135 1.55 7.19 2.00
C MET A 135 2.23 7.87 0.80
N GLU A 136 3.26 8.69 1.02
CA GLU A 136 4.00 9.41 -0.04
C GLU A 136 4.78 8.51 -1.02
N PHE A 137 4.86 7.20 -0.77
CA PHE A 137 5.49 6.24 -1.68
C PHE A 137 4.64 5.92 -2.93
N ASN A 138 3.34 6.19 -2.90
CA ASN A 138 2.41 5.92 -4.01
C ASN A 138 1.35 7.04 -4.10
N LEU A 139 1.14 7.59 -5.30
CA LEU A 139 0.22 8.72 -5.49
C LEU A 139 -1.24 8.36 -5.20
N ASP A 140 -1.68 7.16 -5.56
CA ASP A 140 -3.04 6.70 -5.29
C ASP A 140 -3.22 6.47 -3.79
N ALA A 141 -2.23 5.86 -3.12
CA ALA A 141 -2.23 5.71 -1.67
C ALA A 141 -2.31 7.08 -0.95
N TYR A 142 -1.51 8.05 -1.42
CA TYR A 142 -1.51 9.41 -0.91
C TYR A 142 -2.88 10.07 -1.09
N ASN A 143 -3.48 9.96 -2.28
CA ASN A 143 -4.80 10.53 -2.57
C ASN A 143 -5.91 9.88 -1.75
N ASP A 144 -5.86 8.56 -1.55
CA ASP A 144 -6.83 7.82 -0.73
C ASP A 144 -6.83 8.32 0.72
N THR A 145 -5.74 8.92 1.22
CA THR A 145 -5.74 9.49 2.58
C THR A 145 -6.64 10.72 2.74
N PHE A 146 -7.09 11.34 1.64
CA PHE A 146 -7.96 12.51 1.62
C PHE A 146 -9.45 12.16 1.52
N PHE A 147 -9.81 10.87 1.55
CA PHE A 147 -11.20 10.46 1.75
C PHE A 147 -11.70 10.86 3.14
N THR A 148 -12.90 11.43 3.22
CA THR A 148 -13.43 11.93 4.50
C THR A 148 -13.74 10.83 5.51
N SER A 149 -13.88 9.57 5.08
CA SER A 149 -13.90 8.39 5.96
C SER A 149 -12.63 8.24 6.81
N ASN A 150 -11.48 8.72 6.32
CA ASN A 150 -10.19 8.76 7.00
C ASN A 150 -9.96 10.07 7.79
N ILE A 151 -10.96 10.95 7.86
CA ILE A 151 -10.84 12.27 8.49
C ILE A 151 -11.67 12.35 9.76
N SER A 152 -11.05 12.84 10.81
CA SER A 152 -11.71 13.15 12.07
C SER A 152 -11.56 14.64 12.39
N PRO A 153 -12.57 15.28 13.01
CA PRO A 153 -12.40 16.59 13.61
C PRO A 153 -11.30 16.54 14.67
N GLN A 154 -10.29 17.42 14.55
CA GLN A 154 -9.19 17.52 15.51
C GLN A 154 -9.07 18.95 16.04
N CYS A 155 -8.82 19.09 17.34
CA CYS A 155 -8.55 20.39 17.94
C CYS A 155 -7.19 20.93 17.48
N MET A 156 -7.13 22.23 17.18
CA MET A 156 -5.94 22.92 16.68
C MET A 156 -4.72 22.82 17.62
N SER A 157 -4.93 22.60 18.92
CA SER A 157 -3.87 22.35 19.92
C SER A 157 -3.18 20.99 19.76
N LEU A 158 -3.84 19.98 19.20
CA LEU A 158 -3.31 18.62 19.09
C LEU A 158 -2.40 18.43 17.86
N ILE A 159 -2.63 19.21 16.81
CA ILE A 159 -1.93 19.08 15.51
C ILE A 159 -0.43 19.44 15.61
N ARG A 160 0.00 20.19 16.63
CA ARG A 160 1.39 20.69 16.74
C ARG A 160 2.33 19.87 17.63
N VAL A 161 1.84 18.88 18.39
CA VAL A 161 2.64 18.28 19.49
C VAL A 161 2.95 16.80 19.33
N PHE A 162 2.27 16.03 18.47
CA PHE A 162 2.49 14.58 18.40
C PHE A 162 3.32 14.16 17.18
N GLY A 163 4.59 14.57 17.16
CA GLY A 163 5.65 13.82 16.49
C GLY A 163 6.03 12.61 17.34
N VAL A 164 5.20 11.57 17.34
CA VAL A 164 5.51 10.32 18.05
C VAL A 164 6.53 9.53 17.22
N ASP A 165 7.62 9.08 17.83
CA ASP A 165 8.63 8.23 17.21
C ASP A 165 8.10 6.78 17.11
N TRP A 166 7.76 6.35 15.88
CA TRP A 166 7.07 5.09 15.56
C TRP A 166 8.01 3.94 15.15
N SER A 167 9.13 3.75 15.86
CA SER A 167 10.14 2.76 15.42
C SER A 167 9.78 1.28 15.62
N LYS A 168 8.62 0.88 16.20
CA LYS A 168 8.31 -0.54 16.45
C LYS A 168 6.81 -0.92 16.34
N LYS A 169 6.53 -1.71 15.28
CA LYS A 169 5.34 -2.57 15.03
C LYS A 169 4.03 -1.87 14.67
N SER A 170 3.40 -2.34 13.57
CA SER A 170 2.01 -2.09 13.09
C SER A 170 1.25 -0.99 13.82
N VAL A 171 1.09 0.16 13.17
CA VAL A 171 0.46 1.34 13.78
C VAL A 171 -1.03 1.08 13.95
N PHE A 172 -1.44 0.90 15.19
CA PHE A 172 -2.84 0.83 15.61
C PHE A 172 -3.23 2.24 16.06
N GLY A 173 -3.90 2.98 15.17
CA GLY A 173 -4.49 4.27 15.49
C GLY A 173 -5.86 4.06 16.10
N GLN A 174 -5.94 3.89 17.43
CA GLN A 174 -7.19 4.12 18.14
C GLN A 174 -7.47 5.63 18.09
N SER A 175 -8.69 6.02 17.70
CA SER A 175 -9.13 7.41 17.72
C SER A 175 -9.08 7.95 19.16
N ASN A 176 -7.95 8.53 19.57
CA ASN A 176 -7.89 9.40 20.74
C ASN A 176 -8.47 10.77 20.36
N THR A 177 -9.71 10.78 19.92
CA THR A 177 -10.51 11.97 19.69
C THR A 177 -11.22 12.29 21.01
N MET A 178 -11.02 13.51 21.50
CA MET A 178 -11.71 13.99 22.70
C MET A 178 -13.22 13.82 22.52
N ASP A 179 -13.87 13.25 23.55
CA ASP A 179 -15.31 13.17 23.83
C ASP A 179 -16.25 13.35 22.61
N CYS A 180 -16.71 12.22 22.07
CA CYS A 180 -17.67 12.11 20.97
C CYS A 180 -19.01 12.85 21.18
N SER A 181 -19.31 13.35 22.39
CA SER A 181 -20.57 14.04 22.68
C SER A 181 -20.72 15.42 22.01
N LEU A 182 -19.62 16.06 21.61
CA LEU A 182 -19.65 17.41 20.99
C LEU A 182 -19.78 17.41 19.46
N LEU A 183 -19.66 16.25 18.80
CA LEU A 183 -19.69 16.14 17.33
C LEU A 183 -21.05 15.75 16.75
N GLN A 184 -21.99 15.29 17.58
CA GLN A 184 -23.38 15.05 17.18
C GLN A 184 -24.15 16.32 16.82
N GLU A 185 -23.63 17.51 17.16
CA GLU A 185 -24.30 18.79 16.86
C GLU A 185 -23.83 19.43 15.54
N VAL A 186 -22.87 18.83 14.84
CA VAL A 186 -22.23 19.43 13.65
C VAL A 186 -22.45 18.63 12.35
N CYS A 187 -22.90 17.38 12.43
CA CYS A 187 -23.28 16.55 11.27
C CYS A 187 -24.79 16.48 11.12
#